data_AF-A0AAW1XH69-F1
#
_entry.id   AF-A0AAW1XH69-F1
#
_cell.length_a   1.000
_cell.length_b   1.000
_cell.length_c   1.000
_cell.angle_alpha   90.00
_cell.angle_beta   90.00
_cell.angle_gamma   90.00
#
_symmetry.space_group_name_H-M   'P 1'
#
loop_
_entity.id
_entity.type
_entity.pdbx_description
1 polymer ?
#
loop_
_entity_poly.entity_id
_entity_poly.type
_entity_poly.pdbx_seq_one_letter_code
_entity_poly.pdbx_strand_id
1 'polypeptide(L)'
;MSISQDLYPSPDDLVYEEELLRNPYNIKLWWRYLTARSESPFKKRRIIYERALKALPGSYKLWHAYLEERIEHARNFPIDHSKYEALNNTFRRALVTMHKMPEIWLLYLQSLTDQEFITSTRRTFDRALCALPEDRNSSTTAFGSSTWPSLAKRIFRSRPRLGFYGRCLQFDPTHVEDYINFLINSSLWQEAVEMLALVLNGDDLVSVKGKTKHTLWLELCDLLAKHTIEARASMWML
;
A
#
# COMPACT_ATOMS: atom_id res chain seq x y z
N MET A 1 27.15 -9.99 -17.10
CA MET A 1 27.79 -10.53 -15.87
C MET A 1 27.53 -12.01 -15.83
N SER A 2 28.58 -12.84 -15.86
CA SER A 2 28.46 -14.28 -15.64
C SER A 2 27.96 -14.54 -14.21
N ILE A 3 27.02 -15.47 -14.05
CA ILE A 3 26.57 -15.90 -12.73
C ILE A 3 27.72 -16.67 -12.07
N SER A 4 28.07 -16.33 -10.83
CA SER A 4 29.12 -17.01 -10.06
C SER A 4 28.80 -18.51 -9.95
N GLN A 5 29.81 -19.37 -10.11
CA GLN A 5 29.61 -20.82 -10.16
C GLN A 5 28.97 -21.40 -8.89
N ASP A 6 29.22 -20.77 -7.74
CA ASP A 6 28.66 -21.17 -6.45
C ASP A 6 27.13 -21.09 -6.38
N LEU A 7 26.51 -20.39 -7.35
CA LEU A 7 25.07 -20.18 -7.43
C LEU A 7 24.37 -21.19 -8.36
N TYR A 8 25.12 -22.09 -9.01
CA TYR A 8 24.52 -23.17 -9.78
C TYR A 8 23.88 -24.23 -8.88
N PRO A 9 22.91 -25.00 -9.41
CA PRO A 9 22.30 -26.11 -8.69
C PRO A 9 23.36 -27.11 -8.22
N SER A 10 23.29 -27.48 -6.95
CA SER A 10 24.08 -28.56 -6.33
C SER A 10 23.59 -29.92 -6.87
N PRO A 11 24.38 -31.02 -6.80
CA PRO A 11 23.86 -32.37 -7.06
C PRO A 11 22.58 -32.70 -6.30
N ASP A 12 22.42 -32.21 -5.07
CA ASP A 12 21.20 -32.40 -4.27
C ASP A 12 19.97 -31.66 -4.83
N ASP A 13 20.17 -30.71 -5.74
CA ASP A 13 19.10 -29.97 -6.43
C ASP A 13 18.56 -30.71 -7.64
N LEU A 14 19.30 -31.70 -8.18
CA LEU A 14 18.99 -32.35 -9.45
C LEU A 14 17.59 -32.96 -9.47
N VAL A 15 17.16 -33.56 -8.36
CA VAL A 15 15.82 -34.15 -8.24
C VAL A 15 14.72 -33.10 -8.48
N TYR A 16 14.90 -31.89 -7.94
CA TYR A 16 13.95 -30.79 -8.13
C TYR A 16 14.06 -30.19 -9.54
N GLU A 17 15.28 -30.06 -10.06
CA GLU A 17 15.53 -29.53 -11.40
C GLU A 17 14.91 -30.42 -12.50
N GLU A 18 15.05 -31.74 -12.39
CA GLU A 18 14.45 -32.69 -13.34
C GLU A 18 12.92 -32.61 -13.35
N GLU A 19 12.29 -32.50 -12.18
CA GLU A 19 10.85 -32.33 -12.07
C GLU A 19 10.36 -30.98 -12.60
N LEU A 20 11.12 -29.92 -12.35
CA LEU A 20 10.82 -28.58 -12.87
C LEU A 20 10.99 -28.51 -14.39
N LEU A 21 11.95 -29.22 -14.95
CA LEU A 21 12.10 -29.35 -16.41
C LEU A 21 10.90 -30.04 -17.04
N ARG A 22 10.32 -31.05 -16.37
CA ARG A 22 9.11 -31.74 -16.84
C ARG A 22 7.87 -30.85 -16.75
N ASN A 23 7.69 -30.13 -15.65
CA ASN A 23 6.49 -29.31 -15.41
C ASN A 23 6.82 -27.92 -14.83
N PRO A 24 7.30 -26.97 -15.65
CA PRO A 24 7.74 -25.65 -15.18
C PRO A 24 6.61 -24.76 -14.63
N TYR A 25 5.35 -25.02 -15.01
CA TYR A 25 4.21 -24.18 -14.62
C TYR A 25 3.52 -24.65 -13.33
N ASN A 26 4.07 -25.65 -12.64
CA ASN A 26 3.48 -26.15 -11.40
C ASN A 26 4.06 -25.42 -10.17
N ILE A 27 3.23 -24.57 -9.53
CA ILE A 27 3.60 -23.81 -8.33
C ILE A 27 4.06 -24.72 -7.19
N LYS A 28 3.48 -25.94 -7.04
CA LYS A 28 3.82 -26.84 -5.94
C LYS A 28 5.26 -27.35 -6.03
N LEU A 29 5.77 -27.59 -7.24
CA LEU A 29 7.15 -28.03 -7.45
C LEU A 29 8.14 -26.93 -7.08
N TRP A 30 7.90 -25.70 -7.54
CA TRP A 30 8.68 -24.53 -7.15
C TRP A 30 8.68 -24.31 -5.64
N TRP A 31 7.51 -24.41 -5.01
CA TRP A 31 7.38 -24.24 -3.57
C TRP A 31 8.15 -25.29 -2.78
N ARG A 32 8.09 -26.56 -3.21
CA ARG A 32 8.84 -27.65 -2.61
C ARG A 32 10.34 -27.43 -2.72
N TYR A 33 10.80 -26.97 -3.90
CA TYR A 33 12.21 -26.65 -4.09
C TYR A 33 12.67 -25.50 -3.18
N LEU A 34 11.88 -24.42 -3.09
CA LEU A 34 12.17 -23.29 -2.20
C LEU A 34 12.19 -23.70 -0.72
N THR A 35 11.26 -24.56 -0.30
CA THR A 35 11.20 -25.07 1.08
C THR A 35 12.42 -25.94 1.39
N ALA A 36 12.83 -26.81 0.46
CA ALA A 36 14.04 -27.64 0.60
C ALA A 36 15.34 -26.80 0.66
N ARG A 37 15.28 -25.53 0.25
CA ARG A 37 16.40 -24.59 0.28
C ARG A 37 16.13 -23.39 1.18
N SER A 38 15.27 -23.53 2.19
CA SER A 38 15.01 -22.47 3.18
C SER A 38 16.30 -22.03 3.87
N GLU A 39 17.20 -22.95 4.24
CA GLU A 39 18.45 -22.62 4.95
C GLU A 39 19.57 -22.09 4.03
N SER A 40 19.34 -22.07 2.71
CA SER A 40 20.35 -21.61 1.77
C SER A 40 20.50 -20.08 1.78
N PRO A 41 21.68 -19.55 1.42
CA PRO A 41 21.90 -18.10 1.34
C PRO A 41 20.87 -17.42 0.44
N PHE A 42 20.41 -16.23 0.85
CA PHE A 42 19.41 -15.47 0.10
C PHE A 42 19.75 -15.30 -1.39
N LYS A 43 21.04 -15.13 -1.74
CA LYS A 43 21.50 -15.03 -3.14
C LYS A 43 21.15 -16.26 -3.98
N LYS A 44 21.23 -17.47 -3.41
CA LYS A 44 20.84 -18.72 -4.08
C LYS A 44 19.31 -18.80 -4.21
N ARG A 45 18.58 -18.61 -3.10
CA ARG A 45 17.10 -18.62 -3.11
C ARG A 45 16.53 -17.60 -4.10
N ARG A 46 17.14 -16.42 -4.20
CA ARG A 46 16.77 -15.36 -5.15
C ARG A 46 16.75 -15.86 -6.60
N ILE A 47 17.71 -16.69 -7.00
CA ILE A 47 17.77 -17.22 -8.36
C ILE A 47 16.60 -18.18 -8.61
N ILE A 48 16.28 -19.03 -7.63
CA ILE A 48 15.14 -19.94 -7.69
C ILE A 48 13.83 -19.12 -7.82
N TYR A 49 13.66 -18.07 -7.02
CA TYR A 49 12.50 -17.17 -7.14
C TYR A 49 12.42 -16.48 -8.51
N GLU A 50 13.51 -15.89 -9.02
CA GLU A 50 13.48 -15.21 -10.33
C GLU A 50 13.16 -16.19 -11.48
N ARG A 51 13.62 -17.44 -11.37
CA ARG A 51 13.25 -18.51 -12.31
C ARG A 51 11.78 -18.89 -12.18
N ALA A 52 11.29 -19.08 -10.96
CA ALA A 52 9.89 -19.42 -10.68
C ALA A 52 8.94 -18.32 -11.20
N LEU A 53 9.27 -17.04 -10.98
CA LEU A 53 8.49 -15.89 -11.43
C LEU A 53 8.56 -15.69 -12.94
N LYS A 54 9.65 -16.13 -13.60
CA LYS A 54 9.73 -16.14 -15.07
C LYS A 54 8.78 -17.18 -15.66
N ALA A 55 8.63 -18.34 -15.02
CA ALA A 55 7.67 -19.36 -15.44
C ALA A 55 6.22 -19.00 -15.06
N LEU A 56 6.03 -18.39 -13.88
CA LEU A 56 4.73 -18.14 -13.26
C LEU A 56 4.60 -16.67 -12.78
N PRO A 57 4.48 -15.72 -13.71
CA PRO A 57 4.47 -14.29 -13.39
C PRO A 57 3.21 -13.82 -12.64
N GLY A 58 2.12 -14.59 -12.68
CA GLY A 58 0.85 -14.30 -12.01
C GLY A 58 0.67 -14.97 -10.64
N SER A 59 1.68 -15.69 -10.14
CA SER A 59 1.55 -16.40 -8.87
C SER A 59 1.70 -15.44 -7.69
N TYR A 60 0.58 -15.06 -7.07
CA TYR A 60 0.56 -14.21 -5.87
C TYR A 60 1.45 -14.79 -4.76
N LYS A 61 1.34 -16.10 -4.48
CA LYS A 61 2.08 -16.75 -3.39
C LYS A 61 3.60 -16.62 -3.56
N LEU A 62 4.10 -16.79 -4.79
CA LEU A 62 5.53 -16.66 -5.08
C LEU A 62 5.98 -15.20 -4.98
N TRP A 63 5.18 -14.25 -5.48
CA TRP A 63 5.51 -12.83 -5.37
C TRP A 63 5.54 -12.36 -3.91
N HIS A 64 4.54 -12.73 -3.11
CA HIS A 64 4.46 -12.32 -1.72
C HIS A 64 5.65 -12.83 -0.91
N ALA A 65 5.90 -14.14 -0.93
CA ALA A 65 7.03 -14.75 -0.20
C ALA A 65 8.38 -14.16 -0.66
N TYR A 66 8.53 -13.91 -1.96
CA TYR A 66 9.75 -13.32 -2.49
C TYR A 66 9.97 -11.87 -2.01
N LEU A 67 8.92 -11.07 -2.01
CA LEU A 67 8.98 -9.67 -1.56
C LEU A 67 9.27 -9.60 -0.06
N GLU A 68 8.64 -10.44 0.76
CA GLU A 68 8.90 -10.54 2.20
C GLU A 68 10.38 -10.88 2.48
N GLU A 69 10.91 -11.92 1.85
CA GLU A 69 12.33 -12.27 2.02
C GLU A 69 13.27 -11.13 1.56
N ARG A 70 12.88 -10.37 0.53
CA ARG A 70 13.68 -9.23 0.07
C ARG A 70 13.65 -8.05 1.03
N ILE A 71 12.50 -7.77 1.65
CA ILE A 71 12.39 -6.76 2.71
C ILE A 71 13.30 -7.17 3.87
N GLU A 72 13.21 -8.41 4.33
CA GLU A 72 14.01 -8.93 5.44
C GLU A 72 15.51 -8.84 5.14
N HIS A 73 15.92 -9.21 3.93
CA HIS A 73 17.31 -9.07 3.51
C HIS A 73 17.75 -7.60 3.39
N ALA A 74 16.87 -6.69 2.97
CA ALA A 74 17.19 -5.26 2.84
C ALA A 74 17.31 -4.54 4.19
N ARG A 75 16.56 -4.98 5.22
CA ARG A 75 16.63 -4.44 6.59
C ARG A 75 18.03 -4.47 7.19
N ASN A 76 18.86 -5.43 6.77
CA ASN A 76 20.24 -5.56 7.24
C ASN A 76 21.20 -4.49 6.67
N PHE A 77 20.75 -3.64 5.75
CA PHE A 77 21.55 -2.62 5.09
C PHE A 77 21.05 -1.21 5.42
N PRO A 78 21.92 -0.19 5.34
CA PRO A 78 21.49 1.20 5.47
C PRO A 78 20.55 1.60 4.33
N ILE A 79 19.67 2.57 4.60
CA ILE A 79 18.57 3.00 3.72
C ILE A 79 19.08 3.45 2.33
N ASP A 80 20.22 4.12 2.27
CA ASP A 80 20.82 4.61 1.02
C ASP A 80 21.54 3.54 0.20
N HIS A 81 21.53 2.28 0.64
CA HIS A 81 22.18 1.20 -0.09
C HIS A 81 21.40 0.85 -1.37
N SER A 82 22.12 0.57 -2.46
CA SER A 82 21.60 0.02 -3.74
C SER A 82 20.64 -1.19 -3.59
N LYS A 83 20.62 -1.88 -2.44
CA LYS A 83 19.68 -2.96 -2.16
C LYS A 83 18.22 -2.46 -2.07
N TYR A 84 18.00 -1.28 -1.51
CA TYR A 84 16.67 -0.66 -1.45
C TYR A 84 16.18 -0.24 -2.83
N GLU A 85 17.05 0.27 -3.68
CA GLU A 85 16.70 0.54 -5.09
C GLU A 85 16.33 -0.76 -5.83
N ALA A 86 17.10 -1.84 -5.63
CA ALA A 86 16.79 -3.14 -6.20
C ALA A 86 15.46 -3.70 -5.67
N LEU A 87 15.15 -3.50 -4.39
CA LEU A 87 13.87 -3.87 -3.76
C LEU A 87 12.71 -3.08 -4.40
N ASN A 88 12.85 -1.76 -4.52
CA ASN A 88 11.85 -0.88 -5.13
C ASN A 88 11.59 -1.26 -6.59
N ASN A 89 12.64 -1.60 -7.35
CA ASN A 89 12.49 -2.10 -8.72
C ASN A 89 11.75 -3.45 -8.77
N THR A 90 11.92 -4.32 -7.78
CA THR A 90 11.19 -5.59 -7.73
C THR A 90 9.73 -5.44 -7.35
N PHE A 91 9.39 -4.50 -6.47
CA PHE A 91 8.00 -4.13 -6.25
C PHE A 91 7.34 -3.58 -7.50
N ARG A 92 8.01 -2.66 -8.21
CA ARG A 92 7.50 -2.12 -9.48
C ARG A 92 7.25 -3.24 -10.50
N ARG A 93 8.14 -4.23 -10.60
CA ARG A 93 7.95 -5.42 -11.45
C ARG A 93 6.74 -6.26 -11.03
N ALA A 94 6.60 -6.53 -9.73
CA ALA A 94 5.48 -7.31 -9.19
C ALA A 94 4.13 -6.65 -9.50
N LEU A 95 4.07 -5.31 -9.38
CA LEU A 95 2.86 -4.53 -9.61
C LEU A 95 2.42 -4.53 -11.08
N VAL A 96 3.30 -4.78 -12.04
CA VAL A 96 2.88 -4.91 -13.46
C VAL A 96 1.90 -6.07 -13.63
N THR A 97 2.16 -7.21 -12.98
CA THR A 97 1.31 -8.40 -13.10
C THR A 97 0.24 -8.48 -12.01
N MET A 98 0.53 -7.99 -10.80
CA MET A 98 -0.31 -8.14 -9.61
C MET A 98 -0.94 -6.82 -9.12
N HIS A 99 -1.20 -5.85 -10.00
CA HIS A 99 -1.76 -4.53 -9.63
C HIS A 99 -3.11 -4.59 -8.88
N LYS A 100 -3.89 -5.67 -9.03
CA LYS A 100 -5.18 -5.84 -8.36
C LYS A 100 -5.08 -6.38 -6.93
N MET A 101 -3.88 -6.77 -6.46
CA MET A 101 -3.71 -7.39 -5.15
C MET A 101 -3.35 -6.33 -4.08
N PRO A 102 -4.22 -6.08 -3.09
CA PRO A 102 -4.00 -5.04 -2.09
C PRO A 102 -2.79 -5.31 -1.18
N GLU A 103 -2.58 -6.57 -0.79
CA GLU A 103 -1.48 -6.96 0.09
C GLU A 103 -0.09 -6.59 -0.45
N ILE A 104 0.12 -6.68 -1.77
CA ILE A 104 1.39 -6.30 -2.39
C ILE A 104 1.58 -4.77 -2.34
N TRP A 105 0.51 -4.00 -2.51
CA TRP A 105 0.55 -2.55 -2.34
C TRP A 105 0.86 -2.16 -0.89
N LEU A 106 0.25 -2.83 0.08
CA LEU A 106 0.48 -2.60 1.51
C LEU A 106 1.95 -2.85 1.87
N LEU A 107 2.50 -4.01 1.47
CA LEU A 107 3.92 -4.31 1.67
C LEU A 107 4.83 -3.25 1.04
N TYR A 108 4.52 -2.82 -0.18
CA TYR A 108 5.34 -1.80 -0.85
C TYR A 108 5.29 -0.46 -0.10
N LEU A 109 4.10 -0.01 0.28
CA LEU A 109 3.91 1.27 0.97
C LEU A 109 4.51 1.28 2.38
N GLN A 110 4.43 0.17 3.11
CA GLN A 110 5.16 -0.02 4.36
C GLN A 110 6.66 0.14 4.15
N SER A 111 7.22 -0.61 3.18
CA SER A 111 8.67 -0.55 2.88
C SER A 111 9.15 0.84 2.45
N LEU A 112 8.33 1.61 1.72
CA LEU A 112 8.65 2.98 1.30
C LEU A 112 8.55 3.98 2.46
N THR A 113 7.64 3.73 3.40
CA THR A 113 7.50 4.60 4.56
C THR A 113 8.64 4.39 5.54
N ASP A 114 9.16 3.16 5.66
CA ASP A 114 10.35 2.87 6.45
C ASP A 114 11.63 3.44 5.80
N GLN A 115 11.62 3.71 4.49
CA GLN A 115 12.68 4.43 3.77
C GLN A 115 12.55 5.97 3.83
N GLU A 116 11.49 6.50 4.46
CA GLU A 116 11.21 7.95 4.58
C GLU A 116 11.07 8.74 3.26
N PHE A 117 10.85 8.07 2.12
CA PHE A 117 10.65 8.74 0.82
C PHE A 117 9.24 9.31 0.63
N ILE A 118 8.88 10.36 1.37
CA ILE A 118 7.53 10.94 1.42
C ILE A 118 6.91 11.18 0.03
N THR A 119 7.67 11.76 -0.90
CA THR A 119 7.16 12.10 -2.25
C THR A 119 6.88 10.87 -3.10
N SER A 120 7.75 9.86 -3.01
CA SER A 120 7.60 8.58 -3.70
C SER A 120 6.41 7.83 -3.11
N THR A 121 6.35 7.70 -1.79
CA THR A 121 5.26 7.00 -1.08
C THR A 121 3.91 7.58 -1.43
N ARG A 122 3.77 8.92 -1.48
CA ARG A 122 2.53 9.59 -1.90
C ARG A 122 2.09 9.19 -3.31
N ARG A 123 3.01 9.27 -4.29
CA ARG A 123 2.72 8.90 -5.69
C ARG A 123 2.35 7.43 -5.82
N THR A 124 3.02 6.57 -5.09
CA THR A 124 2.76 5.13 -5.08
C THR A 124 1.40 4.82 -4.48
N PHE A 125 1.02 5.53 -3.43
CA PHE A 125 -0.27 5.38 -2.78
C PHE A 125 -1.40 5.86 -3.69
N ASP A 126 -1.25 7.02 -4.35
CA ASP A 126 -2.18 7.50 -5.37
C ASP A 126 -2.41 6.43 -6.46
N ARG A 127 -1.34 5.76 -6.91
CA ARG A 127 -1.42 4.67 -7.89
C ARG A 127 -2.13 3.44 -7.34
N ALA A 128 -1.89 3.07 -6.08
CA ALA A 128 -2.57 1.97 -5.42
C ALA A 128 -4.08 2.19 -5.42
N LEU A 129 -4.53 3.38 -4.97
CA LEU A 129 -5.95 3.75 -4.94
C LEU A 129 -6.62 3.68 -6.32
N CYS A 130 -5.91 4.06 -7.38
CA CYS A 130 -6.46 4.01 -8.74
C CYS A 130 -6.47 2.59 -9.35
N ALA A 131 -5.53 1.73 -8.94
CA ALA A 131 -5.35 0.40 -9.52
C ALA A 131 -6.32 -0.64 -8.96
N LEU A 132 -6.93 -0.35 -7.82
CA LEU A 132 -7.79 -1.27 -7.11
C LEU A 132 -9.26 -0.94 -7.42
N PRO A 133 -10.04 -1.91 -7.93
CA PRO A 133 -11.46 -1.71 -8.20
C PRO A 133 -12.22 -1.27 -6.94
N GLU A 134 -13.15 -0.33 -7.10
CA GLU A 134 -14.08 0.18 -6.08
C GLU A 134 -15.13 -0.87 -5.63
N ASP A 135 -14.82 -2.17 -5.73
CA ASP A 135 -15.78 -3.23 -5.43
C ASP A 135 -16.10 -3.22 -3.93
N ARG A 136 -17.15 -2.45 -3.61
CA ARG A 136 -17.80 -2.17 -2.33
C ARG A 136 -18.04 -3.41 -1.45
N ASN A 137 -17.99 -4.62 -2.02
CA ASN A 137 -18.33 -5.87 -1.33
C ASN A 137 -17.19 -6.91 -1.26
N SER A 138 -15.98 -6.69 -1.82
CA SER A 138 -14.94 -7.74 -1.89
C SER A 138 -13.66 -7.46 -1.08
N SER A 139 -13.45 -6.24 -0.59
CA SER A 139 -12.14 -5.78 -0.09
C SER A 139 -12.14 -5.26 1.36
N THR A 140 -13.29 -5.28 2.04
CA THR A 140 -13.47 -4.76 3.40
C THR A 140 -12.50 -5.39 4.43
N THR A 141 -11.99 -6.60 4.20
CA THR A 141 -11.10 -7.27 5.16
C THR A 141 -9.61 -6.97 5.00
N ALA A 142 -9.15 -6.56 3.80
CA ALA A 142 -7.73 -6.26 3.56
C ALA A 142 -7.44 -4.74 3.64
N PHE A 143 -8.37 -3.91 3.16
CA PHE A 143 -8.27 -2.45 3.23
C PHE A 143 -8.60 -1.88 4.60
N GLY A 144 -9.57 -2.49 5.30
CA GLY A 144 -9.98 -2.12 6.66
C GLY A 144 -9.03 -2.60 7.77
N SER A 145 -7.85 -3.14 7.43
CA SER A 145 -6.81 -3.33 8.42
C SER A 145 -6.33 -1.95 8.88
N SER A 146 -6.31 -1.73 10.20
CA SER A 146 -5.94 -0.47 10.88
C SER A 146 -4.58 0.12 10.45
N THR A 147 -3.82 -0.61 9.65
CA THR A 147 -2.54 -0.22 9.08
C THR A 147 -2.66 0.89 8.04
N TRP A 148 -3.71 0.92 7.20
CA TRP A 148 -3.82 1.92 6.12
C TRP A 148 -4.05 3.36 6.63
N PRO A 149 -5.01 3.62 7.55
CA PRO A 149 -5.19 4.95 8.14
C PRO A 149 -3.96 5.39 8.93
N SER A 150 -3.29 4.45 9.62
CA SER A 150 -2.05 4.70 10.35
C SER A 150 -0.90 5.09 9.41
N LEU A 151 -0.80 4.43 8.26
CA LEU A 151 0.18 4.73 7.23
C LEU A 151 -0.09 6.08 6.57
N ALA A 152 -1.36 6.38 6.27
CA ALA A 152 -1.78 7.68 5.76
C ALA A 152 -1.44 8.81 6.76
N LYS A 153 -1.76 8.64 8.04
CA LYS A 153 -1.36 9.60 9.09
C LYS A 153 0.17 9.80 9.13
N ARG A 154 0.97 8.74 8.94
CA ARG A 154 2.44 8.81 8.90
C ARG A 154 2.97 9.56 7.66
N ILE A 155 2.35 9.37 6.49
CA ILE A 155 2.78 9.97 5.21
C ILE A 155 2.37 11.45 5.06
N PHE A 156 1.23 11.85 5.63
CA PHE A 156 0.63 13.17 5.38
C PHE A 156 0.82 14.21 6.49
N ARG A 157 1.72 13.96 7.47
CA ARG A 157 2.01 14.88 8.59
C ARG A 157 2.27 16.34 8.17
N SER A 158 2.77 16.59 6.97
CA SER A 158 3.16 17.94 6.52
C SER A 158 2.17 18.65 5.59
N ARG A 159 1.32 17.94 4.85
CA ARG A 159 0.19 18.49 4.05
C ARG A 159 -0.52 17.34 3.29
N PRO A 160 -1.83 17.11 3.47
CA PRO A 160 -2.59 16.19 2.62
C PRO A 160 -2.75 16.80 1.23
N ARG A 161 -2.68 15.98 0.17
CA ARG A 161 -3.28 16.39 -1.11
C ARG A 161 -4.78 16.18 -0.97
N LEU A 162 -5.56 17.24 -1.00
CA LEU A 162 -7.03 17.28 -0.98
C LEU A 162 -7.74 16.09 -1.65
N GLY A 163 -7.52 15.88 -2.95
CA GLY A 163 -8.18 14.81 -3.70
C GLY A 163 -7.72 13.38 -3.36
N PHE A 164 -6.68 13.24 -2.55
CA PHE A 164 -6.18 11.94 -2.08
C PHE A 164 -7.00 11.46 -0.88
N TYR A 165 -7.17 12.31 0.14
CA TYR A 165 -7.90 11.91 1.34
C TYR A 165 -9.39 11.76 1.04
N GLY A 166 -9.94 12.61 0.16
CA GLY A 166 -11.32 12.46 -0.35
C GLY A 166 -11.58 11.09 -0.99
N ARG A 167 -10.64 10.57 -1.78
CA ARG A 167 -10.73 9.20 -2.32
C ARG A 167 -10.58 8.14 -1.24
N CYS A 168 -9.63 8.29 -0.30
CA CYS A 168 -9.52 7.38 0.85
C CYS A 168 -10.80 7.29 1.69
N LEU A 169 -11.54 8.39 1.80
CA LEU A 169 -12.80 8.48 2.55
C LEU A 169 -13.98 7.81 1.83
N GLN A 170 -13.91 7.68 0.50
CA GLN A 170 -14.87 6.87 -0.26
C GLN A 170 -14.72 5.36 0.06
N PHE A 171 -13.52 4.93 0.47
CA PHE A 171 -13.25 3.53 0.84
C PHE A 171 -13.61 3.21 2.30
N ASP A 172 -13.32 4.11 3.25
CA ASP A 172 -13.62 3.94 4.67
C ASP A 172 -14.25 5.20 5.29
N PRO A 173 -15.60 5.28 5.42
CA PRO A 173 -16.28 6.40 6.06
C PRO A 173 -16.01 6.48 7.58
N THR A 174 -15.46 5.41 8.16
CA THR A 174 -15.12 5.24 9.57
C THR A 174 -14.12 6.28 10.09
N HIS A 175 -13.21 6.76 9.23
CA HIS A 175 -12.10 7.67 9.61
C HIS A 175 -12.33 9.13 9.22
N VAL A 176 -13.53 9.46 8.75
CA VAL A 176 -13.90 10.83 8.32
C VAL A 176 -13.67 11.85 9.42
N GLU A 177 -14.07 11.56 10.65
CA GLU A 177 -13.94 12.49 11.77
C GLU A 177 -12.49 12.73 12.18
N ASP A 178 -11.65 11.70 12.14
CA ASP A 178 -10.21 11.85 12.40
C ASP A 178 -9.55 12.76 11.37
N TYR A 179 -9.99 12.69 10.12
CA TYR A 179 -9.50 13.56 9.05
C TYR A 179 -9.96 15.00 9.22
N ILE A 180 -11.23 15.23 9.57
CA ILE A 180 -11.74 16.59 9.85
C ILE A 180 -10.94 17.23 10.99
N ASN A 181 -10.70 16.51 12.08
CA ASN A 181 -9.88 17.00 13.20
C ASN A 181 -8.44 17.30 12.75
N PHE A 182 -7.87 16.48 11.86
CA PHE A 182 -6.56 16.73 11.30
C PHE A 182 -6.51 17.98 10.42
N LEU A 183 -7.54 18.25 9.62
CA LEU A 183 -7.64 19.47 8.79
C LEU A 183 -7.75 20.73 9.65
N ILE A 184 -8.58 20.68 10.69
CA ILE A 184 -8.71 21.74 11.71
C ILE A 184 -7.34 22.01 12.36
N ASN A 185 -6.63 20.97 12.80
CA ASN A 185 -5.30 21.12 13.40
C ASN A 185 -4.24 21.64 12.42
N SER A 186 -4.40 21.37 11.12
CA SER A 186 -3.50 21.80 10.07
C SER A 186 -3.83 23.18 9.50
N SER A 187 -4.80 23.89 10.07
CA SER A 187 -5.32 25.20 9.60
C SER A 187 -5.89 25.23 8.17
N LEU A 188 -6.33 24.07 7.65
CA LEU A 188 -6.96 23.96 6.32
C LEU A 188 -8.48 24.01 6.48
N TRP A 189 -9.00 25.21 6.75
CA TRP A 189 -10.39 25.42 7.17
C TRP A 189 -11.41 25.24 6.03
N GLN A 190 -11.10 25.71 4.82
CA GLN A 190 -11.97 25.59 3.65
C GLN A 190 -12.33 24.13 3.36
N GLU A 191 -11.30 23.28 3.38
CA GLU A 191 -11.41 21.85 3.09
C GLU A 191 -12.17 21.12 4.21
N ALA A 192 -11.93 21.52 5.46
CA ALA A 192 -12.67 20.98 6.60
C ALA A 192 -14.16 21.27 6.48
N VAL A 193 -14.52 22.49 6.04
CA VAL A 193 -15.91 22.90 5.82
C VAL A 193 -16.54 22.15 4.65
N GLU A 194 -15.86 22.01 3.52
CA GLU A 194 -16.36 21.26 2.36
C GLU A 194 -16.59 19.78 2.71
N MET A 195 -15.66 19.16 3.44
CA MET A 195 -15.80 17.78 3.90
C MET A 195 -16.93 17.63 4.93
N LEU A 196 -17.06 18.55 5.89
CA LEU A 196 -18.18 18.57 6.84
C LEU A 196 -19.53 18.73 6.14
N ALA A 197 -19.61 19.58 5.09
CA ALA A 197 -20.82 19.76 4.30
C ALA A 197 -21.18 18.48 3.52
N LEU A 198 -20.21 17.82 2.88
CA LEU A 198 -20.42 16.53 2.21
C LEU A 198 -20.92 15.45 3.18
N VAL A 199 -20.34 15.41 4.38
CA VAL A 199 -20.69 14.48 5.47
C VAL A 199 -22.09 14.74 6.00
N LEU A 200 -22.48 16.00 6.18
CA LEU A 200 -23.83 16.36 6.63
C LEU A 200 -24.91 16.11 5.55
N ASN A 201 -24.53 16.16 4.27
CA ASN A 201 -25.43 15.89 3.15
C ASN A 201 -25.65 14.40 2.88
N GLY A 202 -24.72 13.52 3.31
CA GLY A 202 -24.90 12.07 3.24
C GLY A 202 -25.73 11.52 4.40
N ASP A 203 -26.65 10.60 4.12
CA ASP A 203 -27.49 9.95 5.14
C ASP A 203 -26.83 8.72 5.81
N ASP A 204 -25.65 8.29 5.33
CA ASP A 204 -25.06 6.97 5.63
C ASP A 204 -24.04 6.94 6.79
N LEU A 205 -23.87 8.02 7.57
CA LEU A 205 -22.82 8.05 8.59
C LEU A 205 -23.25 7.50 9.94
N VAL A 206 -22.80 6.28 10.23
CA VAL A 206 -22.68 5.77 11.60
C VAL A 206 -21.36 6.29 12.18
N SER A 207 -21.43 7.39 12.95
CA SER A 207 -20.27 7.94 13.66
C SER A 207 -19.68 6.91 14.63
N VAL A 208 -18.41 6.55 14.43
CA VAL A 208 -17.67 5.68 15.38
C VAL A 208 -17.48 6.35 16.75
N LYS A 209 -17.49 7.68 16.81
CA LYS A 209 -17.38 8.44 18.07
C LYS A 209 -18.74 8.82 18.65
N GLY A 210 -19.85 8.37 18.06
CA GLY A 210 -21.21 8.68 18.53
C GLY A 210 -21.57 10.16 18.45
N LYS A 211 -20.87 10.96 17.63
CA LYS A 211 -21.23 12.37 17.42
C LYS A 211 -22.55 12.42 16.65
N THR A 212 -23.49 13.22 17.17
CA THR A 212 -24.77 13.43 16.48
C THR A 212 -24.57 14.38 15.31
N LYS A 213 -25.39 14.24 14.26
CA LYS A 213 -25.40 15.15 13.09
C LYS A 213 -25.47 16.63 13.50
N HIS A 214 -26.19 16.92 14.58
CA HIS A 214 -26.28 18.26 15.17
C HIS A 214 -24.96 18.78 15.73
N THR A 215 -24.18 17.95 16.43
CA THR A 215 -22.85 18.37 16.94
C THR A 215 -21.88 18.71 15.80
N LEU A 216 -21.91 17.96 14.71
CA LEU A 216 -21.11 18.25 13.51
C LEU A 216 -21.55 19.55 12.81
N TRP A 217 -22.85 19.85 12.83
CA TRP A 217 -23.38 21.10 12.28
C TRP A 217 -22.92 22.32 13.08
N LEU A 218 -22.90 22.22 14.42
CA LEU A 218 -22.36 23.27 15.29
C LEU A 218 -20.86 23.50 15.04
N GLU A 219 -20.07 22.43 14.89
CA GLU A 219 -18.64 22.54 14.53
C GLU A 219 -18.46 23.26 13.18
N LEU A 220 -19.31 22.98 12.18
CA LEU A 220 -19.28 23.68 10.89
C LEU A 220 -19.64 25.17 11.02
N CYS A 221 -20.69 25.50 11.80
CA CYS A 221 -21.09 26.89 12.03
C CYS A 221 -20.00 27.70 12.76
N ASP A 222 -19.37 27.11 13.76
CA ASP A 222 -18.25 27.74 14.50
C ASP A 222 -17.03 27.98 13.60
N LEU A 223 -16.73 27.05 12.69
CA LEU A 223 -15.64 27.20 11.73
C LEU A 223 -15.93 28.28 10.69
N LEU A 224 -17.15 28.30 10.14
CA LEU A 224 -17.58 29.33 9.19
C LEU A 224 -17.60 30.72 9.83
N ALA A 225 -18.06 30.84 11.08
CA ALA A 225 -18.10 32.11 11.81
C ALA A 225 -16.69 32.68 12.07
N LYS A 226 -15.69 31.81 12.29
CA LYS A 226 -14.29 32.20 12.55
C LYS A 226 -13.48 32.50 11.29
N HIS A 227 -13.79 31.89 10.15
CA HIS A 227 -12.98 31.95 8.91
C HIS A 227 -13.74 32.50 7.68
N THR A 228 -14.63 33.47 7.90
CA THR A 228 -15.56 34.05 6.91
C THR A 228 -14.94 34.66 5.64
N ILE A 229 -13.62 34.94 5.63
CA ILE A 229 -12.96 35.66 4.53
C ILE A 229 -12.45 34.72 3.43
N GLU A 230 -12.14 33.46 3.75
CA GLU A 230 -11.63 32.48 2.77
C GLU A 230 -12.73 31.57 2.18
N ALA A 231 -13.85 31.37 2.89
CA ALA A 231 -14.92 30.44 2.47
C ALA A 231 -15.87 30.98 1.37
N ARG A 232 -15.81 32.27 1.03
CA ARG A 232 -16.75 32.89 0.07
C ARG A 232 -16.55 32.50 -1.39
N ALA A 233 -15.45 31.86 -1.76
CA ALA A 233 -15.11 31.62 -3.16
C ALA A 233 -15.73 30.37 -3.79
N SER A 234 -16.08 29.32 -3.02
CA SER A 234 -16.61 28.06 -3.57
C SER A 234 -18.12 27.86 -3.37
N MET A 235 -18.80 28.68 -2.56
CA MET A 235 -20.24 28.56 -2.32
C MET A 235 -21.13 29.11 -3.45
N TRP A 236 -20.58 29.78 -4.47
CA TRP A 236 -21.32 30.33 -5.62
C TRP A 236 -21.10 29.56 -6.94
N MET A 237 -20.49 28.37 -6.90
CA MET A 237 -20.27 27.53 -8.10
C MET A 237 -20.78 26.08 -7.94
N LEU A 238 -21.79 25.87 -7.10
CA LEU A 238 -22.73 24.75 -7.13
C LEU A 238 -24.15 25.31 -7.06
#